data_AF-A0A4Q0XJU0-F1
#
_entry.id   AF-A0A4Q0XJU0-F1
#
_cell.length_a   1.000
_cell.length_b   1.000
_cell.length_c   1.000
_cell.angle_alpha   90.00
_cell.angle_beta   90.00
_cell.angle_gamma   90.00
#
_symmetry.space_group_name_H-M   'P 1'
#
loop_
_entity.id
_entity.type
_entity.pdbx_description
1 polymer ?
#
loop_
_entity_poly.entity_id
_entity_poly.type
_entity_poly.pdbx_seq_one_letter_code
_entity_poly.pdbx_strand_id
1 'polypeptide(L)'
;MLKKLVVILTLVMIVASCKDDSKQSKADETSETETSKTAFEDREIEEALFDGYFVKHSSGYDIALKNNTLYMLKANPSEKDENTTFFVDVIPKNGSLQNFNLPPSEVNFNDSLSENYNNVAVHKFVLPKVEGDYEIIVGQYDNVGRVWTTTIQSGMLGQDIHNYRNEYAKNIKSTRYLKEFETALAQGYFMMYPEGYDVLVNGNMVYFIKPTNIDVDVDTRFYLHVKFENTEENMVLDFNGRDAQIDQRLGSKYENFTVIRKEVPSEKKIVEVGVGQFNNEGRTWQVIYDLEKMYDNITYMYDNQYREYIQK
;
A
#
# COMPACT_ATOMS: atom_id res chain seq x y z
N MET A 1 30.77 4.35 -71.03
CA MET A 1 29.47 4.61 -71.70
C MET A 1 28.46 3.76 -70.94
N LEU A 2 27.46 4.25 -70.24
CA LEU A 2 26.54 5.35 -70.48
C LEU A 2 26.28 6.06 -69.13
N LYS A 3 26.58 7.36 -69.08
CA LYS A 3 25.99 8.29 -68.11
C LYS A 3 24.67 8.80 -68.74
N LYS A 4 23.76 9.30 -67.88
CA LYS A 4 22.64 10.22 -68.17
C LYS A 4 21.29 9.56 -68.48
N LEU A 5 20.23 10.19 -67.95
CA LEU A 5 18.84 9.76 -67.74
C LEU A 5 18.72 8.81 -66.55
N VAL A 6 18.36 9.21 -65.33
CA VAL A 6 17.12 9.92 -64.97
C VAL A 6 17.38 10.88 -63.80
N VAL A 7 18.06 11.99 -64.10
CA VAL A 7 18.20 13.19 -63.23
C VAL A 7 17.06 14.20 -63.54
N ILE A 8 15.95 13.72 -64.13
CA ILE A 8 14.83 14.54 -64.59
C ILE A 8 13.54 14.05 -63.93
N LEU A 9 13.53 13.99 -62.59
CA LEU A 9 12.27 13.87 -61.84
C LEU A 9 12.30 14.67 -60.53
N THR A 10 13.13 15.72 -60.47
CA THR A 10 13.28 16.59 -59.28
C THR A 10 13.12 18.08 -59.58
N LEU A 11 12.56 18.48 -60.72
CA LEU A 11 12.22 19.89 -60.93
C LEU A 11 10.99 20.03 -61.82
N VAL A 12 10.13 20.97 -61.42
CA VAL A 12 8.85 21.37 -62.04
C VAL A 12 7.63 20.57 -61.57
N MET A 13 7.36 20.62 -60.27
CA MET A 13 6.15 21.34 -59.85
C MET A 13 6.55 22.45 -58.89
N ILE A 14 6.79 23.59 -59.53
CA ILE A 14 7.05 24.90 -58.96
C ILE A 14 5.73 25.47 -58.44
N VAL A 15 5.75 25.89 -57.18
CA VAL A 15 5.24 27.15 -56.64
C VAL A 15 3.87 27.65 -57.12
N ALA A 16 2.87 27.49 -56.25
CA ALA A 16 1.84 28.47 -55.92
C ALA A 16 1.32 28.14 -54.50
N SER A 17 1.89 28.71 -53.43
CA SER A 17 1.49 29.99 -52.83
C SER A 17 0.15 29.94 -52.09
N CYS A 18 0.22 29.74 -50.77
CA CYS A 18 -0.48 30.38 -49.63
C CYS A 18 0.19 29.81 -48.36
N LYS A 19 1.07 30.48 -47.59
CA LYS A 19 0.86 31.57 -46.61
C LYS A 19 -0.46 31.44 -45.84
N ASP A 20 -0.58 31.45 -44.53
CA ASP A 20 0.26 31.49 -43.30
C ASP A 20 -0.60 30.67 -42.26
N ASP A 21 -0.10 30.00 -41.24
CA ASP A 21 0.24 30.59 -39.95
C ASP A 21 0.80 29.52 -38.99
N SER A 22 1.72 29.97 -38.15
CA SER A 22 2.35 29.23 -37.06
C SER A 22 1.35 28.65 -36.04
N LYS A 23 1.38 27.33 -35.83
CA LYS A 23 1.16 26.74 -34.51
C LYS A 23 2.17 25.63 -34.27
N GLN A 24 3.16 25.97 -33.46
CA GLN A 24 4.07 25.03 -32.83
C GLN A 24 3.23 24.15 -31.90
N SER A 25 2.89 22.93 -32.34
CA SER A 25 2.34 21.92 -31.45
C SER A 25 3.47 21.48 -30.51
N LYS A 26 3.45 22.01 -29.28
CA LYS A 26 4.09 21.33 -28.15
C LYS A 26 3.48 19.94 -28.08
N ALA A 27 4.25 18.93 -28.46
CA ALA A 27 3.95 17.57 -28.07
C ALA A 27 4.12 17.50 -26.54
N ASP A 28 3.08 17.02 -25.88
CA ASP A 28 3.01 16.78 -24.44
C ASP A 28 4.18 15.92 -23.95
N GLU A 29 5.03 16.49 -23.11
CA GLU A 29 5.93 15.78 -22.20
C GLU A 29 5.29 15.63 -20.79
N THR A 30 3.99 15.87 -20.67
CA THR A 30 3.33 16.10 -19.37
C THR A 30 2.73 14.84 -18.72
N SER A 31 2.47 13.75 -19.45
CA SER A 31 1.65 12.65 -18.91
C SER A 31 2.41 11.57 -18.12
N GLU A 32 3.69 11.33 -18.43
CA GLU A 32 4.47 10.29 -17.71
C GLU A 32 4.89 10.75 -16.31
N THR A 33 5.10 12.06 -16.11
CA THR A 33 5.54 12.62 -14.84
C THR A 33 4.41 12.72 -13.82
N GLU A 34 3.21 13.17 -14.22
CA GLU A 34 2.05 13.29 -13.33
C GLU A 34 1.57 11.93 -12.83
N THR A 35 1.47 10.93 -13.71
CA THR A 35 1.09 9.57 -13.33
C THR A 35 2.07 8.97 -12.31
N SER A 36 3.38 9.20 -12.50
CA SER A 36 4.41 8.72 -11.57
C SER A 36 4.37 9.43 -10.21
N LYS A 37 4.04 10.73 -10.21
CA LYS A 37 3.91 11.55 -9.00
C LYS A 37 2.70 11.13 -8.19
N THR A 38 1.53 11.01 -8.82
CA THR A 38 0.30 10.54 -8.16
C THR A 38 0.48 9.15 -7.57
N ALA A 39 1.10 8.22 -8.30
CA ALA A 39 1.36 6.88 -7.78
C ALA A 39 2.31 6.87 -6.57
N PHE A 40 3.29 7.78 -6.54
CA PHE A 40 4.18 7.95 -5.41
C PHE A 40 3.44 8.51 -4.18
N GLU A 41 2.62 9.53 -4.37
CA GLU A 41 1.86 10.19 -3.31
C GLU A 41 0.78 9.29 -2.70
N ASP A 42 0.04 8.56 -3.54
CA ASP A 42 -0.88 7.49 -3.13
C ASP A 42 -0.15 6.46 -2.25
N ARG A 43 1.05 6.05 -2.66
CA ARG A 43 1.85 5.10 -1.89
C ARG A 43 2.23 5.65 -0.52
N GLU A 44 2.60 6.92 -0.41
CA GLU A 44 2.96 7.52 0.88
C GLU A 44 1.78 7.52 1.87
N ILE A 45 0.58 7.88 1.41
CA ILE A 45 -0.62 7.84 2.27
C ILE A 45 -1.04 6.40 2.57
N GLU A 46 -0.99 5.47 1.61
CA GLU A 46 -1.24 4.04 1.86
C GLU A 46 -0.31 3.49 2.95
N GLU A 47 0.99 3.79 2.86
CA GLU A 47 1.96 3.36 3.88
C GLU A 47 1.61 3.93 5.27
N ALA A 48 1.16 5.18 5.35
CA ALA A 48 0.72 5.75 6.62
C ALA A 48 -0.57 5.12 7.15
N LEU A 49 -1.53 4.79 6.27
CA LEU A 49 -2.82 4.19 6.60
C LEU A 49 -2.74 2.73 7.03
N PHE A 50 -1.75 1.99 6.55
CA PHE A 50 -1.64 0.55 6.76
C PHE A 50 -0.48 0.15 7.69
N ASP A 51 0.59 0.92 7.69
CA ASP A 51 1.80 0.61 8.44
C ASP A 51 2.25 1.79 9.33
N GLY A 52 1.43 2.84 9.45
CA GLY A 52 1.65 3.97 10.33
C GLY A 52 0.81 3.91 11.59
N TYR A 53 0.95 4.93 12.43
CA TYR A 53 0.11 5.17 13.59
C TYR A 53 -1.18 5.88 13.16
N PHE A 54 -2.33 5.41 13.63
CA PHE A 54 -3.62 6.01 13.27
C PHE A 54 -4.47 6.33 14.48
N VAL A 55 -5.12 7.50 14.45
CA VAL A 55 -6.06 7.96 15.46
C VAL A 55 -7.35 8.37 14.79
N LYS A 56 -8.45 7.73 15.21
CA LYS A 56 -9.79 8.14 14.84
C LYS A 56 -10.26 9.29 15.73
N HIS A 57 -10.84 10.32 15.14
CA HIS A 57 -11.39 11.47 15.86
C HIS A 57 -12.86 11.70 15.49
N SER A 58 -13.73 11.86 16.50
CA SER A 58 -15.19 11.86 16.29
C SER A 58 -15.78 13.14 15.71
N SER A 59 -15.10 14.29 15.88
CA SER A 59 -15.62 15.62 15.53
C SER A 59 -14.70 16.41 14.60
N GLY A 60 -13.72 15.76 13.98
CA GLY A 60 -12.66 16.43 13.24
C GLY A 60 -12.11 15.59 12.11
N TYR A 61 -10.80 15.60 11.98
CA TYR A 61 -10.05 14.78 11.03
C TYR A 61 -9.43 13.61 11.76
N ASP A 62 -9.46 12.46 11.13
CA ASP A 62 -8.63 11.32 11.53
C ASP A 62 -7.18 11.60 11.17
N ILE A 63 -6.26 10.94 11.85
CA ILE A 63 -4.83 11.19 11.69
C ILE A 63 -4.14 9.88 11.38
N ALA A 64 -3.36 9.85 10.29
CA ALA A 64 -2.39 8.81 10.00
C ALA A 64 -0.98 9.41 10.07
N LEU A 65 -0.03 8.73 10.69
CA LEU A 65 1.32 9.23 10.87
C LEU A 65 2.35 8.15 10.58
N LYS A 66 3.28 8.44 9.67
CA LYS A 66 4.42 7.57 9.36
C LYS A 66 5.64 8.39 8.94
N ASN A 67 6.83 7.97 9.33
CA ASN A 67 8.11 8.57 8.92
C ASN A 67 8.15 10.11 9.05
N ASN A 68 7.75 10.63 10.22
CA ASN A 68 7.62 12.07 10.49
C ASN A 68 6.68 12.83 9.55
N THR A 69 5.76 12.13 8.88
CA THR A 69 4.72 12.76 8.08
C THR A 69 3.38 12.44 8.71
N LEU A 70 2.61 13.50 8.96
CA LEU A 70 1.26 13.46 9.49
C LEU A 70 0.29 13.74 8.34
N TYR A 71 -0.71 12.88 8.19
CA TYR A 71 -1.83 13.02 7.27
C TYR A 71 -3.09 13.23 8.08
N MET A 72 -3.79 14.33 7.86
CA MET A 72 -5.14 14.54 8.38
C MET A 72 -6.15 14.16 7.30
N LEU A 73 -7.14 13.36 7.69
CA LEU A 73 -8.05 12.66 6.79
C LEU A 73 -9.49 12.91 7.20
N LYS A 74 -10.36 13.19 6.23
CA LYS A 74 -11.79 13.28 6.47
C LYS A 74 -12.59 12.77 5.29
N ALA A 75 -13.35 11.70 5.50
CA ALA A 75 -14.25 11.17 4.48
C ALA A 75 -15.42 12.13 4.22
N ASN A 76 -15.84 12.21 2.95
CA ASN A 76 -16.93 13.05 2.46
C ASN A 76 -16.80 14.51 2.94
N PRO A 77 -15.72 15.22 2.57
CA PRO A 77 -15.50 16.59 3.01
C PRO A 77 -16.61 17.52 2.50
N SER A 78 -16.85 18.59 3.26
CA SER A 78 -17.82 19.64 2.93
C SER A 78 -17.11 20.91 2.43
N GLU A 79 -17.81 21.82 1.78
CA GLU A 79 -17.24 23.13 1.38
C GLU A 79 -16.63 23.94 2.55
N LYS A 80 -17.08 23.68 3.79
CA LYS A 80 -16.52 24.32 4.99
C LYS A 80 -15.12 23.80 5.34
N ASP A 81 -14.82 22.57 4.92
CA ASP A 81 -13.53 21.93 5.17
C ASP A 81 -12.40 22.58 4.37
N GLU A 82 -12.70 23.08 3.16
CA GLU A 82 -11.75 23.79 2.29
C GLU A 82 -11.23 25.09 2.91
N ASN A 83 -12.00 25.71 3.80
CA ASN A 83 -11.66 26.98 4.45
C ASN A 83 -11.23 26.79 5.92
N THR A 84 -10.94 25.56 6.33
CA THR A 84 -10.57 25.23 7.71
C THR A 84 -9.12 25.60 8.00
N THR A 85 -8.87 26.14 9.19
CA THR A 85 -7.51 26.38 9.69
C THR A 85 -7.10 25.30 10.67
N PHE A 86 -6.00 24.61 10.38
CA PHE A 86 -5.43 23.60 11.26
C PHE A 86 -4.24 24.15 12.03
N PHE A 87 -3.90 23.49 13.12
CA PHE A 87 -2.66 23.72 13.85
C PHE A 87 -1.98 22.39 14.15
N VAL A 88 -0.66 22.41 14.15
CA VAL A 88 0.18 21.30 14.58
C VAL A 88 1.29 21.87 15.47
N ASP A 89 1.27 21.50 16.74
CA ASP A 89 2.32 21.82 17.70
C ASP A 89 3.16 20.57 17.96
N VAL A 90 4.48 20.71 17.98
CA VAL A 90 5.39 19.65 18.43
C VAL A 90 6.13 20.14 19.67
N ILE A 91 5.96 19.42 20.77
CA ILE A 91 6.43 19.82 22.11
C ILE A 91 7.44 18.78 22.60
N PRO A 92 8.75 19.07 22.54
CA PRO A 92 9.75 18.22 23.17
C PRO A 92 9.55 18.21 24.69
N LYS A 93 9.65 17.03 25.32
CA LYS A 93 9.37 16.84 26.75
C LYS A 93 10.21 17.72 27.69
N ASN A 94 11.41 18.11 27.24
CA ASN A 94 12.34 19.00 27.96
C ASN A 94 12.72 20.26 27.15
N GLY A 95 11.91 20.64 26.16
CA GLY A 95 12.22 21.75 25.24
C GLY A 95 11.19 22.87 25.26
N SER A 96 11.46 23.91 24.48
CA SER A 96 10.48 24.97 24.21
C SER A 96 9.44 24.50 23.18
N LEU A 97 8.20 24.97 23.31
CA LEU A 97 7.14 24.78 22.33
C LEU A 97 7.63 25.19 20.94
N GLN A 98 7.54 24.28 19.96
CA GLN A 98 7.68 24.61 18.55
C GLN A 98 6.28 24.66 17.95
N ASN A 99 5.75 25.88 17.77
CA ASN A 99 4.43 26.12 17.19
C ASN A 99 4.57 26.27 15.68
N PHE A 100 3.82 25.48 14.92
CA PHE A 100 3.76 25.58 13.47
C PHE A 100 2.33 25.98 13.08
N ASN A 101 2.13 27.28 12.88
CA ASN A 101 0.92 27.78 12.21
C ASN A 101 1.03 27.45 10.72
N LEU A 102 0.16 26.56 10.26
CA LEU A 102 0.12 26.12 8.87
C LEU A 102 -0.98 26.90 8.15
N PRO A 103 -0.66 27.72 7.13
CA PRO A 103 -1.67 28.44 6.38
C PRO A 103 -2.55 27.45 5.60
N PRO A 104 -3.88 27.65 5.55
CA PRO A 104 -4.82 26.74 4.87
C PRO A 104 -4.52 26.45 3.39
N SER A 105 -3.77 27.31 2.71
CA SER A 105 -3.48 27.21 1.26
C SER A 105 -2.38 26.22 0.87
N GLU A 106 -1.62 25.67 1.82
CA GLU A 106 -0.55 24.69 1.53
C GLU A 106 -1.01 23.24 1.70
N VAL A 107 -2.30 23.02 1.94
CA VAL A 107 -2.75 21.83 2.67
C VAL A 107 -3.54 20.84 1.81
N ASN A 108 -3.97 21.17 0.59
CA ASN A 108 -4.78 20.25 -0.21
C ASN A 108 -3.91 19.26 -0.99
N PHE A 109 -3.78 18.04 -0.46
CA PHE A 109 -3.08 16.94 -1.13
C PHE A 109 -3.94 16.25 -2.20
N ASN A 110 -5.26 16.38 -2.09
CA ASN A 110 -6.24 15.73 -2.97
C ASN A 110 -6.00 15.94 -4.46
N ASP A 111 -5.63 17.14 -4.88
CA ASP A 111 -5.47 17.48 -6.30
C ASP A 111 -4.35 16.69 -6.98
N SER A 112 -3.45 16.09 -6.19
CA SER A 112 -2.35 15.26 -6.70
C SER A 112 -2.53 13.76 -6.44
N LEU A 113 -3.58 13.37 -5.69
CA LEU A 113 -3.94 11.98 -5.39
C LEU A 113 -4.80 11.36 -6.50
N SER A 114 -4.82 10.02 -6.56
CA SER A 114 -5.68 9.31 -7.50
C SER A 114 -7.15 9.30 -7.09
N GLU A 115 -7.99 8.70 -7.96
CA GLU A 115 -9.41 8.54 -7.70
C GLU A 115 -9.78 7.75 -6.45
N ASN A 116 -8.83 7.00 -5.87
CA ASN A 116 -8.98 6.32 -4.59
C ASN A 116 -9.30 7.28 -3.44
N TYR A 117 -8.90 8.55 -3.56
CA TYR A 117 -9.02 9.56 -2.50
C TYR A 117 -9.96 10.72 -2.87
N ASN A 118 -10.68 10.64 -3.99
CA ASN A 118 -11.57 11.72 -4.45
C ASN A 118 -12.69 12.07 -3.46
N ASN A 119 -13.06 11.15 -2.57
CA ASN A 119 -14.07 11.37 -1.52
C ASN A 119 -13.47 11.56 -0.12
N VAL A 120 -12.17 11.80 -0.01
CA VAL A 120 -11.46 11.99 1.26
C VAL A 120 -10.67 13.29 1.18
N ALA A 121 -10.89 14.24 2.07
CA ALA A 121 -9.96 15.36 2.24
C ALA A 121 -8.69 14.86 2.91
N VAL A 122 -7.55 15.10 2.27
CA VAL A 122 -6.22 14.72 2.74
C VAL A 122 -5.33 15.95 2.86
N HIS A 123 -4.75 16.09 4.04
CA HIS A 123 -3.86 17.18 4.40
C HIS A 123 -2.53 16.62 4.90
N LYS A 124 -1.44 16.89 4.20
CA LYS A 124 -0.10 16.37 4.49
C LYS A 124 0.74 17.40 5.26
N PHE A 125 1.38 16.97 6.33
CA PHE A 125 2.26 17.79 7.17
C PHE A 125 3.56 17.05 7.45
N VAL A 126 4.69 17.61 7.04
CA VAL A 126 6.01 17.08 7.42
C VAL A 126 6.36 17.63 8.79
N LEU A 127 6.46 16.75 9.77
CA LEU A 127 6.84 17.08 11.14
C LEU A 127 8.35 17.32 11.22
N PRO A 128 8.80 18.28 12.06
CA PRO A 128 10.21 18.48 12.32
C PRO A 128 10.83 17.24 12.96
N LYS A 129 12.12 17.01 12.71
CA LYS A 129 12.89 16.02 13.45
C LYS A 129 13.13 16.54 14.85
N VAL A 130 12.57 15.87 15.86
CA VAL A 130 12.78 16.18 17.27
C VAL A 130 13.51 15.01 17.92
N GLU A 131 14.56 15.32 18.68
CA GLU A 131 15.30 14.33 19.45
C GLU A 131 14.61 14.04 20.79
N GLY A 132 14.60 12.77 21.20
CA GLY A 132 14.02 12.32 22.46
C GLY A 132 12.50 12.23 22.45
N ASP A 133 11.91 12.22 23.65
CA ASP A 133 10.45 12.17 23.82
C ASP A 133 9.80 13.52 23.46
N TYR A 134 8.68 13.48 22.73
CA TYR A 134 7.91 14.67 22.38
C TYR A 134 6.42 14.35 22.26
N GLU A 135 5.61 15.40 22.31
CA GLU A 135 4.17 15.35 22.07
C GLU A 135 3.84 16.08 20.76
N ILE A 136 2.88 15.55 20.00
CA ILE A 136 2.28 16.22 18.85
C ILE A 136 0.87 16.60 19.26
N ILE A 137 0.52 17.88 19.18
CA ILE A 137 -0.84 18.36 19.36
C ILE A 137 -1.34 18.85 18.01
N VAL A 138 -2.42 18.26 17.52
CA VAL A 138 -3.04 18.64 16.25
C VAL A 138 -4.50 18.94 16.45
N GLY A 139 -5.02 19.91 15.71
CA GLY A 139 -6.42 20.28 15.81
C GLY A 139 -6.85 21.30 14.76
N GLN A 140 -8.05 21.82 14.99
CA GLN A 140 -8.67 22.86 14.18
C GLN A 140 -8.95 24.10 15.02
N TYR A 141 -8.75 25.27 14.42
CA TYR A 141 -9.19 26.55 14.97
C TYR A 141 -10.27 27.18 14.08
N ASP A 142 -11.14 27.95 14.72
CA ASP A 142 -11.98 28.94 14.08
C ASP A 142 -11.78 30.32 14.72
N ASN A 143 -12.60 31.29 14.34
CA ASN A 143 -12.53 32.65 14.87
C ASN A 143 -12.88 32.77 16.37
N VAL A 144 -13.38 31.70 16.99
CA VAL A 144 -13.81 31.63 18.39
C VAL A 144 -12.78 30.88 19.25
N GLY A 145 -12.03 29.94 18.67
CA GLY A 145 -10.95 29.22 19.35
C GLY A 145 -10.70 27.82 18.80
N ARG A 146 -10.19 26.92 19.64
CA ARG A 146 -9.99 25.50 19.28
C ARG A 146 -11.34 24.83 19.11
N VAL A 147 -11.60 24.26 17.93
CA VAL A 147 -12.79 23.46 17.64
C VAL A 147 -12.60 22.05 18.18
N TRP A 148 -11.44 21.46 17.91
CA TRP A 148 -11.04 20.16 18.42
C TRP A 148 -9.52 20.04 18.50
N THR A 149 -9.05 19.08 19.28
CA THR A 149 -7.62 18.80 19.44
C THR A 149 -7.42 17.32 19.77
N THR A 150 -6.32 16.74 19.32
CA THR A 150 -5.80 15.47 19.83
C THR A 150 -4.33 15.59 20.16
N THR A 151 -3.85 14.73 21.06
CA THR A 151 -2.46 14.69 21.51
C THR A 151 -1.90 13.30 21.26
N ILE A 152 -0.75 13.22 20.59
CA ILE A 152 -0.05 11.99 20.25
C ILE A 152 1.34 12.02 20.90
N GLN A 153 1.66 10.98 21.65
CA GLN A 153 2.96 10.85 22.32
C GLN A 153 3.96 10.14 21.40
N SER A 154 5.21 10.60 21.34
CA SER A 154 6.24 10.00 20.47
C SER A 154 6.47 8.52 20.74
N GLY A 155 6.35 8.08 22.00
CA GLY A 155 6.43 6.67 22.39
C GLY A 155 5.33 5.77 21.80
N MET A 156 4.24 6.34 21.29
CA MET A 156 3.17 5.59 20.61
C MET A 156 3.47 5.36 19.13
N LEU A 157 4.38 6.14 18.53
CA LEU A 157 4.66 6.09 17.09
C LEU A 157 5.49 4.87 16.68
N GLY A 158 6.25 4.29 17.62
CA GLY A 158 7.06 3.09 17.40
C GLY A 158 6.34 1.79 17.73
N GLN A 159 5.07 1.83 18.15
CA GLN A 159 4.27 0.63 18.28
C GLN A 159 3.74 0.30 16.89
N ASP A 160 4.14 -0.85 16.34
CA ASP A 160 3.57 -1.40 15.12
C ASP A 160 2.08 -1.72 15.36
N ILE A 161 1.21 -0.70 15.27
CA ILE A 161 -0.22 -0.86 15.53
C ILE A 161 -0.86 -1.46 14.29
N HIS A 162 -0.65 -2.76 14.06
CA HIS A 162 -1.21 -3.49 12.92
C HIS A 162 -2.72 -3.77 13.02
N ASN A 163 -3.38 -3.36 14.10
CA ASN A 163 -4.72 -3.83 14.49
C ASN A 163 -5.82 -2.75 14.59
N TYR A 164 -5.63 -1.53 14.06
CA TYR A 164 -6.72 -0.56 14.04
C TYR A 164 -7.61 -0.75 12.81
N ARG A 165 -8.94 -0.75 13.02
CA ARG A 165 -9.91 -0.69 11.93
C ARG A 165 -9.84 0.68 11.26
N ASN A 166 -9.13 0.74 10.15
CA ASN A 166 -9.04 1.93 9.32
C ASN A 166 -10.25 2.01 8.38
N GLU A 167 -11.14 2.98 8.60
CA GLU A 167 -12.31 3.16 7.73
C GLU A 167 -12.00 3.84 6.40
N TYR A 168 -10.78 4.27 6.16
CA TYR A 168 -10.36 4.72 4.83
C TYR A 168 -10.06 3.53 3.92
N ALA A 169 -9.76 2.34 4.46
CA ALA A 169 -9.51 1.14 3.67
C ALA A 169 -10.69 0.77 2.74
N LYS A 170 -11.93 1.00 3.18
CA LYS A 170 -13.14 0.77 2.35
C LYS A 170 -13.31 1.75 1.19
N ASN A 171 -12.64 2.91 1.23
CA ASN A 171 -12.75 3.92 0.18
C ASN A 171 -11.71 3.71 -0.94
N ILE A 172 -10.66 2.91 -0.68
CA ILE A 172 -9.59 2.65 -1.63
C ILE A 172 -10.05 1.56 -2.60
N LYS A 173 -10.26 1.91 -3.88
CA LYS A 173 -10.66 0.96 -4.93
C LYS A 173 -9.56 -0.06 -5.22
N SER A 174 -8.30 0.36 -5.13
CA SER A 174 -7.14 -0.50 -5.36
C SER A 174 -5.95 -0.07 -4.51
N THR A 175 -5.45 -0.96 -3.66
CA THR A 175 -4.26 -0.75 -2.80
C THR A 175 -3.05 -1.50 -3.36
N ARG A 176 -1.83 -1.15 -2.93
CA ARG A 176 -0.64 -1.98 -3.21
C ARG A 176 -0.79 -3.43 -2.75
N TYR A 177 -1.39 -3.66 -1.57
CA TYR A 177 -1.56 -5.01 -1.01
C TYR A 177 -2.50 -5.85 -1.87
N LEU A 178 -3.58 -5.24 -2.35
CA LEU A 178 -4.51 -5.89 -3.28
C LEU A 178 -3.81 -6.25 -4.59
N LYS A 179 -3.08 -5.31 -5.21
CA LYS A 179 -2.33 -5.56 -6.46
C LYS A 179 -1.26 -6.64 -6.30
N GLU A 180 -0.51 -6.60 -5.21
CA GLU A 180 0.49 -7.63 -4.85
C GLU A 180 -0.17 -9.00 -4.71
N PHE A 181 -1.28 -9.07 -3.97
CA PHE A 181 -2.00 -10.31 -3.74
C PHE A 181 -2.63 -10.87 -5.02
N GLU A 182 -3.25 -10.04 -5.86
CA GLU A 182 -3.79 -10.45 -7.16
C GLU A 182 -2.68 -10.92 -8.11
N THR A 183 -1.52 -10.25 -8.10
CA THR A 183 -0.35 -10.69 -8.84
C THR A 183 0.13 -12.06 -8.34
N ALA A 184 0.18 -12.25 -7.02
CA ALA A 184 0.51 -13.54 -6.43
C ALA A 184 -0.49 -14.61 -6.83
N LEU A 185 -1.80 -14.34 -6.80
CA LEU A 185 -2.82 -15.31 -7.23
C LEU A 185 -2.70 -15.68 -8.73
N ALA A 186 -2.23 -14.75 -9.55
CA ALA A 186 -2.06 -14.96 -10.98
C ALA A 186 -0.78 -15.74 -11.35
N GLN A 187 0.30 -15.54 -10.59
CA GLN A 187 1.66 -15.96 -10.99
C GLN A 187 2.37 -16.85 -9.96
N GLY A 188 1.89 -16.89 -8.72
CA GLY A 188 2.51 -17.61 -7.63
C GLY A 188 2.16 -19.10 -7.59
N TYR A 189 2.80 -19.79 -6.64
CA TYR A 189 2.56 -21.19 -6.33
C TYR A 189 1.42 -21.30 -5.34
N PHE A 190 0.28 -21.83 -5.77
CA PHE A 190 -0.89 -22.01 -4.92
C PHE A 190 -1.04 -23.47 -4.47
N MET A 191 -1.12 -23.69 -3.17
CA MET A 191 -1.10 -25.00 -2.54
C MET A 191 -2.28 -25.13 -1.59
N MET A 192 -3.23 -26.00 -1.93
CA MET A 192 -4.40 -26.24 -1.10
C MET A 192 -4.07 -27.17 0.06
N TYR A 193 -4.54 -26.83 1.26
CA TYR A 193 -4.39 -27.72 2.42
C TYR A 193 -5.72 -27.90 3.18
N PRO A 194 -6.34 -29.10 3.11
CA PRO A 194 -7.71 -29.32 3.62
C PRO A 194 -7.92 -29.00 5.10
N GLU A 195 -6.91 -29.22 5.93
CA GLU A 195 -7.02 -29.13 7.39
C GLU A 195 -6.44 -27.83 7.98
N GLY A 196 -5.88 -26.95 7.14
CA GLY A 196 -5.16 -25.76 7.58
C GLY A 196 -5.44 -24.56 6.68
N TYR A 197 -4.41 -23.78 6.41
CA TYR A 197 -4.50 -22.66 5.48
C TYR A 197 -4.01 -23.09 4.12
N ASP A 198 -4.67 -22.60 3.08
CA ASP A 198 -4.10 -22.63 1.74
C ASP A 198 -2.88 -21.70 1.73
N VAL A 199 -1.86 -22.08 0.98
CA VAL A 199 -0.59 -21.34 0.93
C VAL A 199 -0.35 -20.84 -0.47
N LEU A 200 -0.02 -19.56 -0.58
CA LEU A 200 0.35 -18.92 -1.83
C LEU A 200 1.75 -18.32 -1.69
N VAL A 201 2.67 -18.73 -2.55
CA VAL A 201 4.05 -18.20 -2.55
C VAL A 201 4.31 -17.46 -3.85
N ASN A 202 4.74 -16.20 -3.76
CA ASN A 202 5.16 -15.42 -4.92
C ASN A 202 6.43 -14.61 -4.58
N GLY A 203 7.55 -14.93 -5.22
CA GLY A 203 8.83 -14.32 -4.89
C GLY A 203 9.23 -14.57 -3.43
N ASN A 204 9.41 -13.48 -2.67
CA ASN A 204 9.70 -13.51 -1.23
C ASN A 204 8.46 -13.37 -0.34
N MET A 205 7.26 -13.38 -0.91
CA MET A 205 6.01 -13.26 -0.16
C MET A 205 5.34 -14.63 0.00
N VAL A 206 4.95 -14.93 1.24
CA VAL A 206 4.15 -16.11 1.59
C VAL A 206 2.83 -15.65 2.17
N TYR A 207 1.73 -16.10 1.58
CA TYR A 207 0.38 -15.82 2.05
C TYR A 207 -0.26 -17.10 2.58
N PHE A 208 -0.92 -17.00 3.73
CA PHE A 208 -1.79 -18.02 4.28
C PHE A 208 -3.23 -17.53 4.11
N ILE A 209 -4.06 -18.33 3.44
CA ILE A 209 -5.38 -17.93 2.99
C ILE A 209 -6.40 -18.94 3.52
N LYS A 210 -7.50 -18.45 4.10
CA LYS A 210 -8.59 -19.31 4.54
C LYS A 210 -9.93 -18.57 4.48
N PRO A 211 -11.03 -19.22 4.08
CA PRO A 211 -12.38 -18.63 4.17
C PRO A 211 -12.73 -18.22 5.62
N THR A 212 -13.35 -17.05 5.81
CA THR A 212 -13.71 -16.50 7.13
C THR A 212 -14.81 -17.29 7.86
N ASN A 213 -15.54 -18.14 7.14
CA ASN A 213 -16.60 -18.99 7.69
C ASN A 213 -16.09 -20.31 8.31
N ILE A 214 -14.78 -20.57 8.22
CA ILE A 214 -14.12 -21.67 8.92
C ILE A 214 -13.46 -21.06 10.16
N ASP A 215 -13.47 -21.75 11.31
CA ASP A 215 -12.83 -21.22 12.51
C ASP A 215 -11.33 -20.98 12.22
N VAL A 216 -10.94 -19.71 12.25
CA VAL A 216 -9.61 -19.24 11.90
C VAL A 216 -8.94 -18.78 13.18
N ASP A 217 -8.11 -19.64 13.77
CA ASP A 217 -7.24 -19.22 14.86
C ASP A 217 -6.07 -18.42 14.27
N VAL A 218 -6.13 -17.10 14.39
CA VAL A 218 -5.03 -16.20 14.03
C VAL A 218 -4.13 -15.89 15.22
N ASP A 219 -4.52 -16.30 16.43
CA ASP A 219 -3.85 -15.94 17.68
C ASP A 219 -2.74 -16.92 18.02
N THR A 220 -2.86 -18.16 17.55
CA THR A 220 -1.77 -19.12 17.60
C THR A 220 -0.64 -18.75 16.64
N ARG A 221 0.56 -19.15 17.05
CA ARG A 221 1.79 -18.96 16.29
C ARG A 221 1.74 -19.82 15.01
N PHE A 222 2.20 -19.25 13.92
CA PHE A 222 2.40 -19.90 12.64
C PHE A 222 3.82 -20.40 12.54
N TYR A 223 3.96 -21.57 11.91
CA TYR A 223 5.22 -22.17 11.54
C TYR A 223 5.54 -21.76 10.11
N LEU A 224 6.69 -21.14 9.88
CA LEU A 224 7.20 -20.81 8.55
C LEU A 224 8.70 -21.03 8.49
N HIS A 225 9.11 -22.08 7.79
CA HIS A 225 10.50 -22.43 7.56
C HIS A 225 10.77 -22.38 6.07
N VAL A 226 11.78 -21.64 5.64
CA VAL A 226 12.04 -21.39 4.22
C VAL A 226 13.43 -21.89 3.85
N LYS A 227 13.52 -22.69 2.79
CA LYS A 227 14.80 -23.08 2.19
C LYS A 227 15.02 -22.29 0.91
N PHE A 228 16.23 -21.78 0.73
CA PHE A 228 16.61 -21.08 -0.48
C PHE A 228 17.44 -21.97 -1.39
N GLU A 229 17.43 -21.64 -2.68
CA GLU A 229 18.31 -22.28 -3.66
C GLU A 229 19.77 -22.19 -3.19
N ASN A 230 20.50 -23.29 -3.33
CA ASN A 230 21.91 -23.41 -2.92
C ASN A 230 22.17 -23.10 -1.44
N THR A 231 21.21 -23.36 -0.56
CA THR A 231 21.38 -23.28 0.90
C THR A 231 21.03 -24.62 1.56
N GLU A 232 21.83 -25.01 2.56
CA GLU A 232 21.59 -26.26 3.32
C GLU A 232 20.63 -26.03 4.50
N GLU A 233 20.64 -24.83 5.08
CA GLU A 233 19.86 -24.49 6.26
C GLU A 233 18.54 -23.78 5.92
N ASN A 234 17.51 -24.09 6.71
CA ASN A 234 16.23 -23.42 6.63
C ASN A 234 16.24 -22.14 7.49
N MET A 235 15.74 -21.05 6.92
CA MET A 235 15.45 -19.83 7.67
C MET A 235 14.13 -20.00 8.42
N VAL A 236 14.17 -19.82 9.74
CA VAL A 236 13.00 -19.93 10.62
C VAL A 236 12.36 -18.55 10.79
N LEU A 237 11.10 -18.42 10.38
CA LEU A 237 10.34 -17.17 10.33
C LEU A 237 8.99 -17.25 11.06
N ASP A 238 8.86 -18.18 12.00
CA ASP A 238 7.67 -18.38 12.81
C ASP A 238 7.14 -17.07 13.41
N PHE A 239 5.83 -16.85 13.36
CA PHE A 239 5.22 -15.53 13.62
C PHE A 239 3.79 -15.66 14.18
N ASN A 240 3.20 -14.58 14.69
CA ASN A 240 1.79 -14.57 15.10
C ASN A 240 0.91 -14.15 13.90
N GLY A 241 -0.15 -14.91 13.61
CA GLY A 241 -1.02 -14.65 12.46
C GLY A 241 -1.72 -13.30 12.53
N ARG A 242 -2.18 -12.92 13.73
CA ARG A 242 -2.88 -11.65 13.99
C ARG A 242 -2.05 -10.45 13.56
N ASP A 243 -0.76 -10.46 13.88
CA ASP A 243 0.15 -9.34 13.59
C ASP A 243 0.50 -9.22 12.10
N ALA A 244 0.23 -10.27 11.32
CA ALA A 244 0.54 -10.37 9.90
C ALA A 244 -0.73 -10.41 9.01
N GLN A 245 -1.90 -10.17 9.60
CA GLN A 245 -3.18 -10.19 8.90
C GLN A 245 -3.34 -8.97 7.98
N ILE A 246 -3.80 -9.20 6.75
CA ILE A 246 -3.95 -8.17 5.72
C ILE A 246 -5.31 -8.18 5.01
N ASP A 247 -6.27 -9.03 5.36
CA ASP A 247 -7.58 -9.10 4.66
C ASP A 247 -8.30 -7.75 4.59
N GLN A 248 -8.30 -6.96 5.67
CA GLN A 248 -8.85 -5.60 5.66
C GLN A 248 -8.18 -4.67 4.64
N ARG A 249 -6.96 -4.98 4.18
CA ARG A 249 -6.18 -4.22 3.19
C ARG A 249 -6.46 -4.66 1.75
N LEU A 250 -7.16 -5.78 1.56
CA LEU A 250 -7.48 -6.37 0.25
C LEU A 250 -8.85 -5.92 -0.30
N GLY A 251 -9.60 -5.13 0.46
CA GLY A 251 -10.89 -4.58 0.03
C GLY A 251 -12.02 -5.62 -0.04
N SER A 252 -13.19 -5.18 -0.53
CA SER A 252 -14.43 -5.98 -0.53
C SER A 252 -14.32 -7.27 -1.35
N LYS A 253 -13.48 -7.30 -2.38
CA LYS A 253 -13.28 -8.48 -3.25
C LYS A 253 -12.84 -9.72 -2.45
N TYR A 254 -12.07 -9.51 -1.39
CA TYR A 254 -11.50 -10.58 -0.56
C TYR A 254 -11.99 -10.55 0.89
N GLU A 255 -13.09 -9.85 1.19
CA GLU A 255 -13.61 -9.68 2.56
C GLU A 255 -14.05 -11.00 3.23
N ASN A 256 -14.30 -12.04 2.44
CA ASN A 256 -14.69 -13.37 2.92
C ASN A 256 -13.50 -14.31 3.13
N PHE A 257 -12.28 -13.78 3.07
CA PHE A 257 -11.06 -14.53 3.34
C PHE A 257 -10.28 -13.88 4.47
N THR A 258 -9.79 -14.69 5.40
CA THR A 258 -8.66 -14.32 6.23
C THR A 258 -7.40 -14.50 5.41
N VAL A 259 -6.62 -13.43 5.29
CA VAL A 259 -5.35 -13.47 4.55
C VAL A 259 -4.26 -12.95 5.46
N ILE A 260 -3.24 -13.78 5.67
CA ILE A 260 -2.07 -13.48 6.47
C ILE A 260 -0.88 -13.41 5.51
N ARG A 261 -0.10 -12.32 5.57
CA ARG A 261 1.05 -12.09 4.68
C ARG A 261 2.34 -12.07 5.49
N LYS A 262 3.29 -12.91 5.10
CA LYS A 262 4.64 -12.90 5.65
C LYS A 262 5.67 -12.65 4.56
N GLU A 263 6.44 -11.59 4.73
CA GLU A 263 7.61 -11.29 3.91
C GLU A 263 8.82 -12.07 4.41
N VAL A 264 9.51 -12.71 3.48
CA VAL A 264 10.80 -13.39 3.69
C VAL A 264 11.91 -12.37 3.44
N PRO A 265 12.78 -12.07 4.42
CA PRO A 265 13.80 -11.03 4.31
C PRO A 265 15.02 -11.53 3.53
N SER A 266 14.80 -11.98 2.29
CA SER A 266 15.84 -12.52 1.41
C SER A 266 15.41 -12.34 -0.04
N GLU A 267 16.36 -11.90 -0.87
CA GLU A 267 16.19 -11.83 -2.33
C GLU A 267 16.48 -13.17 -3.01
N LYS A 268 16.96 -14.18 -2.26
CA LYS A 268 17.25 -15.50 -2.83
C LYS A 268 15.96 -16.23 -3.20
N LYS A 269 16.02 -16.99 -4.30
CA LYS A 269 14.92 -17.85 -4.74
C LYS A 269 14.55 -18.85 -3.66
N ILE A 270 13.28 -18.89 -3.28
CA ILE A 270 12.71 -19.89 -2.39
C ILE A 270 12.50 -21.19 -3.19
N VAL A 271 12.98 -22.31 -2.65
CA VAL A 271 12.83 -23.64 -3.27
C VAL A 271 11.96 -24.57 -2.44
N GLU A 272 11.84 -24.32 -1.14
CA GLU A 272 11.00 -25.10 -0.24
C GLU A 272 10.37 -24.19 0.82
N VAL A 273 9.10 -24.44 1.13
CA VAL A 273 8.41 -23.82 2.27
C VAL A 273 7.82 -24.90 3.16
N GLY A 274 8.26 -24.91 4.42
CA GLY A 274 7.60 -25.60 5.51
C GLY A 274 6.60 -24.65 6.16
N VAL A 275 5.33 -25.03 6.18
CA VAL A 275 4.22 -24.22 6.71
C VAL A 275 3.35 -25.03 7.67
N GLY A 276 2.77 -24.34 8.65
CA GLY A 276 2.06 -24.99 9.73
C GLY A 276 1.51 -24.03 10.76
N GLN A 277 0.92 -24.57 11.81
CA GLN A 277 0.41 -23.82 12.95
C GLN A 277 0.74 -24.55 14.25
N PHE A 278 1.05 -23.79 15.30
CA PHE A 278 1.29 -24.32 16.64
C PHE A 278 0.00 -24.39 17.47
N ASN A 279 -0.04 -25.27 18.46
CA ASN A 279 -1.01 -25.28 19.55
C ASN A 279 -0.28 -25.49 20.90
N ASN A 280 -1.05 -25.67 21.98
CA ASN A 280 -0.52 -25.91 23.33
C ASN A 280 0.25 -27.25 23.46
N GLU A 281 0.16 -28.16 22.48
CA GLU A 281 0.77 -29.48 22.49
C GLU A 281 1.94 -29.62 21.49
N GLY A 282 2.17 -28.61 20.63
CA GLY A 282 3.20 -28.66 19.58
C GLY A 282 2.70 -28.07 18.26
N ARG A 283 2.87 -28.80 17.15
CA ARG A 283 2.38 -28.40 15.83
C ARG A 283 1.01 -29.04 15.57
N THR A 284 -0.01 -28.23 15.30
CA THR A 284 -1.37 -28.67 14.94
C THR A 284 -1.38 -29.35 13.57
N TRP A 285 -0.71 -28.73 12.61
CA TRP A 285 -0.49 -29.26 11.27
C TRP A 285 0.81 -28.73 10.72
N GLN A 286 1.42 -29.48 9.81
CA GLN A 286 2.64 -29.10 9.13
C GLN A 286 2.68 -29.76 7.75
N VAL A 287 3.06 -28.98 6.75
CA VAL A 287 3.35 -29.47 5.40
C VAL A 287 4.65 -28.85 4.92
N ILE A 288 5.40 -29.63 4.14
CA ILE A 288 6.60 -29.15 3.45
C ILE A 288 6.30 -29.21 1.96
N TYR A 289 6.43 -28.08 1.30
CA TYR A 289 6.21 -27.92 -0.13
C TYR A 289 7.54 -27.67 -0.83
N ASP A 290 7.94 -28.60 -1.69
CA ASP A 290 9.06 -28.45 -2.62
C ASP A 290 8.55 -27.75 -3.88
N LEU A 291 8.86 -26.46 -4.01
CA LEU A 291 8.35 -25.60 -5.08
C LEU A 291 9.00 -25.92 -6.43
N GLU A 292 10.18 -26.56 -6.44
CA GLU A 292 10.84 -26.96 -7.69
C GLU A 292 10.15 -28.17 -8.31
N LYS A 293 9.73 -29.13 -7.49
CA LYS A 293 8.95 -30.29 -7.94
C LYS A 293 7.52 -29.94 -8.39
N MET A 294 7.01 -28.79 -7.98
CA MET A 294 5.70 -28.31 -8.42
C MET A 294 5.69 -27.86 -9.89
N TYR A 295 6.81 -27.37 -10.41
CA TYR A 295 6.94 -27.00 -11.83
C TYR A 295 6.81 -28.19 -12.78
N ASP A 296 7.17 -29.40 -12.33
CA ASP A 296 7.09 -30.62 -13.16
C ASP A 296 5.69 -31.26 -13.15
N ASN A 297 4.83 -30.90 -12.19
CA ASN A 297 3.47 -31.43 -12.00
C ASN A 297 2.38 -30.44 -12.49
N ILE A 298 2.58 -29.85 -13.68
CA ILE A 298 1.70 -28.85 -14.32
C ILE A 298 0.21 -29.26 -14.37
N THR A 299 -0.11 -30.54 -14.23
CA THR A 299 -1.47 -31.09 -14.31
C THR A 299 -2.33 -30.88 -13.04
N TYR A 300 -1.78 -30.45 -11.89
CA TYR A 300 -2.56 -30.35 -10.63
C TYR A 300 -2.68 -28.93 -10.02
N MET A 301 -2.06 -27.90 -10.61
CA MET A 301 -2.02 -26.56 -9.99
C MET A 301 -2.90 -25.48 -10.63
N TYR A 302 -3.66 -25.81 -11.69
CA TYR A 302 -4.51 -24.82 -12.38
C TYR A 302 -5.97 -24.78 -11.93
N ASP A 303 -6.35 -25.55 -10.91
CA ASP A 303 -7.68 -25.43 -10.30
C ASP A 303 -7.66 -24.35 -9.21
N ASN A 304 -7.25 -23.14 -9.61
CA ASN A 304 -7.32 -21.98 -8.75
C ASN A 304 -8.81 -21.61 -8.59
N GLN A 305 -9.50 -22.20 -7.61
CA GLN A 305 -10.88 -21.86 -7.25
C GLN A 305 -11.07 -20.35 -6.97
N TYR A 306 -9.98 -19.60 -6.75
CA TYR A 306 -9.99 -18.16 -6.59
C TYR A 306 -9.99 -17.38 -7.92
N ARG A 307 -9.70 -18.00 -9.07
CA ARG A 307 -9.77 -17.33 -10.39
C ARG A 307 -11.17 -16.80 -10.70
N GLU A 308 -12.20 -17.52 -10.29
CA GLU A 308 -13.59 -17.05 -10.45
C GLU A 308 -13.88 -15.77 -9.65
N TYR A 309 -13.14 -15.53 -8.56
CA TYR A 309 -13.22 -14.30 -7.79
C TYR A 309 -12.41 -13.17 -8.42
N ILE A 310 -11.37 -13.48 -9.21
CA ILE A 310 -10.52 -12.49 -9.89
C ILE A 310 -11.23 -11.85 -11.10
N GLN A 311 -12.09 -12.62 -11.80
CA GLN A 311 -12.76 -12.20 -13.04
C GLN A 311 -14.09 -11.44 -12.88
N LYS A 312 -14.54 -11.20 -11.64
CA LYS A 312 -15.68 -10.33 -11.33
C LYS A 312 -15.19 -8.96 -10.86
#